data_AF-A0A7Y8SPY4-F1
#
_entry.id   AF-A0A7Y8SPY4-F1
#
_cell.length_a   1.000
_cell.length_b   1.000
_cell.length_c   1.000
_cell.angle_alpha   90.00
_cell.angle_beta   90.00
_cell.angle_gamma   90.00
#
_symmetry.space_group_name_H-M   'P 1'
#
loop_
_entity.id
_entity.type
_entity.pdbx_description
1 polymer ?
#
loop_
_entity_poly.entity_id
_entity_poly.type
_entity_poly.pdbx_seq_one_letter_code
_entity_poly.pdbx_strand_id
1 'polypeptide(L)'
;MTTAGDLMKRRSEQQSPARRDVVVDCGWGRLIFGQTFCSEKRLAEVLAGERAGERDVAFYVQDPHVLLATAPQDLFLDPSHTFRLSLDGFSGPDRSTPAVIRAYARGDEDAIRRIYLARGMIAPRTGYFHATLDQDLVPVLVAEEPANGEILGVVMGVDHVRAFDDPDRGASLWALAVDPQAILPGVGQALVCALAGVFARRGRAFLDLSVMHDNGEAIALYEKLGFCRVNAYSVKRKNSFNEKLFVGPDLAPDLNIYGTIIVDEARRRGIGVDILDAEHGFFRLTFGGRTLTCRESLSELTSAVAMSRCDDKAVTRRLLEAAGLSVPAQAEAKDRAAVEAFLREHTRIVVKPARGEQGNGVFVDITDAGEALHAVEEARQVCDRVLLEAYVPGQDLRIVVIDGDVVAAAVRGPAGVLGDG
;
A
#
# COMPACT_ATOMS: atom_id res chain seq x y z
N MET A 1 -47.75 9.43 -48.71
CA MET A 1 -47.90 8.45 -47.61
C MET A 1 -46.56 7.78 -47.42
N THR A 2 -45.75 8.34 -46.54
CA THR A 2 -44.41 7.84 -46.21
C THR A 2 -44.58 6.92 -45.00
N THR A 3 -44.39 5.62 -45.19
CA THR A 3 -44.62 4.61 -44.16
C THR A 3 -43.64 4.75 -42.99
N ALA A 4 -44.12 4.52 -41.77
CA ALA A 4 -43.37 4.61 -40.51
C ALA A 4 -42.05 3.80 -40.47
N GLY A 5 -41.87 2.83 -41.37
CA GLY A 5 -40.63 2.07 -41.53
C GLY A 5 -39.44 2.87 -42.09
N ASP A 6 -39.68 3.93 -42.88
CA ASP A 6 -38.60 4.75 -43.46
C ASP A 6 -38.05 5.80 -42.47
N LEU A 7 -38.82 6.14 -41.43
CA LEU A 7 -38.37 7.00 -40.33
C LEU A 7 -37.54 6.25 -39.28
N MET A 8 -37.72 4.93 -39.15
CA MET A 8 -36.88 4.09 -38.28
C MET A 8 -35.53 3.74 -38.91
N LYS A 9 -35.46 3.54 -40.23
CA LYS A 9 -34.18 3.27 -40.93
C LYS A 9 -33.26 4.49 -41.03
N ARG A 10 -33.79 5.72 -41.01
CA ARG A 10 -32.97 6.94 -41.06
C ARG A 10 -32.36 7.37 -39.72
N ARG A 11 -32.68 6.69 -38.61
CA ARG A 11 -32.05 6.95 -37.30
C ARG A 11 -30.87 6.01 -36.99
N SER A 12 -30.64 4.98 -37.79
CA SER A 12 -29.57 3.99 -37.56
C SER A 12 -28.31 4.22 -38.39
N GLU A 13 -28.25 5.28 -39.19
CA GLU A 13 -27.12 5.55 -40.10
C GLU A 13 -26.57 6.96 -39.82
N GLN A 14 -25.75 7.10 -38.77
CA GLN A 14 -24.70 8.14 -38.56
C GLN A 14 -24.22 8.27 -37.10
N GLN A 15 -24.25 7.21 -36.29
CA GLN A 15 -23.44 7.17 -35.06
C GLN A 15 -22.19 6.35 -35.34
N SER A 16 -21.03 6.99 -35.33
CA SER A 16 -19.75 6.29 -35.21
C SER A 16 -19.84 5.34 -34.01
N PRO A 17 -19.40 4.08 -34.12
CA PRO A 17 -19.44 3.17 -32.99
C PRO A 17 -18.62 3.75 -31.84
N ALA A 18 -19.21 3.79 -30.64
CA ALA A 18 -18.53 4.22 -29.42
C ALA A 18 -17.17 3.49 -29.29
N ARG A 19 -16.15 4.20 -28.82
CA ARG A 19 -14.80 3.64 -28.69
C ARG A 19 -14.82 2.52 -27.66
N ARG A 20 -14.03 1.46 -27.90
CA ARG A 20 -13.94 0.28 -27.05
C ARG A 20 -12.67 0.29 -26.21
N ASP A 21 -12.69 -0.47 -25.12
CA ASP A 21 -11.57 -0.68 -24.19
C ASP A 21 -10.95 0.65 -23.72
N VAL A 22 -11.80 1.59 -23.32
CA VAL A 22 -11.39 2.97 -23.07
C VAL A 22 -10.78 3.11 -21.68
N VAL A 23 -9.59 3.70 -21.67
CA VAL A 23 -8.79 3.98 -20.48
C VAL A 23 -8.35 5.44 -20.54
N VAL A 24 -8.65 6.20 -19.49
CA VAL A 24 -8.25 7.60 -19.34
C VAL A 24 -7.22 7.69 -18.22
N ASP A 25 -6.08 8.29 -18.53
CA ASP A 25 -5.03 8.54 -17.55
C ASP A 25 -5.36 9.81 -16.77
N CYS A 26 -5.51 9.69 -15.46
CA CYS A 26 -5.85 10.79 -14.55
C CYS A 26 -4.64 11.28 -13.74
N GLY A 27 -3.44 10.76 -14.04
CA GLY A 27 -2.19 11.15 -13.37
C GLY A 27 -1.93 10.47 -12.03
N TRP A 28 -2.97 10.17 -11.24
CA TRP A 28 -2.90 9.34 -10.02
C TRP A 28 -3.10 7.84 -10.30
N GLY A 29 -3.47 7.51 -11.54
CA GLY A 29 -3.84 6.19 -12.00
C GLY A 29 -4.74 6.32 -13.22
N ARG A 30 -5.32 5.20 -13.65
CA ARG A 30 -6.16 5.10 -14.83
C ARG A 30 -7.62 4.90 -14.44
N LEU A 31 -8.49 5.71 -15.02
CA LEU A 31 -9.93 5.50 -15.03
C LEU A 31 -10.28 4.61 -16.22
N ILE A 32 -10.72 3.38 -15.94
CA ILE A 32 -11.04 2.36 -16.94
C ILE A 32 -12.56 2.27 -17.05
N PHE A 33 -13.13 2.52 -18.23
CA PHE A 33 -14.58 2.52 -18.43
C PHE A 33 -15.07 1.10 -18.75
N GLY A 34 -15.47 0.35 -17.72
CA GLY A 34 -15.78 -1.08 -17.81
C GLY A 34 -16.86 -1.41 -18.84
N GLN A 35 -17.87 -0.54 -19.00
CA GLN A 35 -18.94 -0.68 -19.98
C GLN A 35 -18.47 -0.60 -21.44
N THR A 36 -17.24 -0.15 -21.69
CA THR A 36 -16.64 -0.09 -23.04
C THR A 36 -15.88 -1.36 -23.41
N PHE A 37 -15.72 -2.29 -22.46
CA PHE A 37 -15.05 -3.58 -22.68
C PHE A 37 -16.07 -4.65 -23.05
N CYS A 38 -15.72 -5.47 -24.04
CA CYS A 38 -16.55 -6.60 -24.47
C CYS A 38 -16.19 -7.93 -23.78
N SER A 39 -15.22 -7.91 -22.85
CA SER A 39 -14.77 -9.10 -22.12
C SER A 39 -14.24 -8.72 -20.74
N GLU A 40 -14.74 -9.40 -19.72
CA GLU A 40 -14.28 -9.26 -18.33
C GLU A 40 -12.82 -9.68 -18.19
N LYS A 41 -12.39 -10.71 -18.95
CA LYS A 41 -10.99 -11.14 -18.98
C LYS A 41 -10.08 -10.00 -19.46
N ARG A 42 -10.48 -9.29 -20.52
CA ARG A 42 -9.69 -8.17 -21.04
C ARG A 42 -9.64 -7.02 -20.04
N LEU A 43 -10.77 -6.72 -19.39
CA LEU A 43 -10.84 -5.72 -18.33
C LEU A 43 -9.93 -6.07 -17.14
N ALA A 44 -9.92 -7.34 -16.72
CA ALA A 44 -9.04 -7.84 -15.67
C ALA A 44 -7.55 -7.73 -16.05
N GLU A 45 -7.18 -8.07 -17.30
CA GLU A 45 -5.81 -7.89 -17.81
C GLU A 45 -5.37 -6.42 -17.77
N VAL A 46 -6.27 -5.49 -18.13
CA VAL A 46 -5.97 -4.05 -18.07
C VAL A 46 -5.77 -3.60 -16.62
N LEU A 47 -6.65 -3.99 -15.70
CA LEU A 47 -6.51 -3.69 -14.26
C LEU A 47 -5.24 -4.31 -13.65
N ALA A 48 -4.86 -5.51 -14.07
CA ALA A 48 -3.62 -6.16 -13.63
C ALA A 48 -2.36 -5.39 -14.05
N GLY A 49 -2.44 -4.59 -15.12
CA GLY A 49 -1.38 -3.70 -15.60
C GLY A 49 -1.19 -2.41 -14.79
N GLU A 50 -1.87 -2.25 -13.65
CA GLU A 50 -1.67 -1.12 -12.72
C GLU A 50 -0.19 -1.03 -12.30
N ARG A 51 0.41 0.16 -12.43
CA ARG A 51 1.82 0.40 -12.12
C ARG A 51 2.02 0.67 -10.63
N ALA A 52 3.23 0.42 -10.15
CA ALA A 52 3.60 0.76 -8.78
C ALA A 52 3.43 2.27 -8.53
N GLY A 53 2.73 2.63 -7.45
CA GLY A 53 2.47 4.02 -7.09
C GLY A 53 1.26 4.66 -7.79
N GLU A 54 0.60 3.93 -8.70
CA GLU A 54 -0.68 4.34 -9.31
C GLU A 54 -1.84 3.58 -8.66
N ARG A 55 -3.06 4.11 -8.82
CA ARG A 55 -4.28 3.47 -8.33
C ARG A 55 -5.36 3.54 -9.38
N ASP A 56 -5.54 2.44 -10.10
CA ASP A 56 -6.54 2.33 -11.15
C ASP A 56 -7.92 2.08 -10.56
N VAL A 57 -8.94 2.48 -11.30
CA VAL A 57 -10.33 2.18 -10.99
C VAL A 57 -11.07 1.84 -12.27
N ALA A 58 -11.65 0.64 -12.33
CA ALA A 58 -12.64 0.31 -13.32
C ALA A 58 -14.00 0.83 -12.84
N PHE A 59 -14.63 1.71 -13.62
CA PHE A 59 -15.91 2.32 -13.31
C PHE A 59 -16.99 1.82 -14.28
N TYR A 60 -18.27 1.86 -13.86
CA TYR A 60 -19.40 1.28 -14.60
C TYR A 60 -19.22 -0.19 -14.99
N VAL A 61 -18.63 -1.00 -14.11
CA VAL A 61 -18.53 -2.44 -14.33
C VAL A 61 -19.94 -3.04 -14.28
N GLN A 62 -20.39 -3.61 -15.40
CA GLN A 62 -21.75 -4.14 -15.55
C GLN A 62 -21.95 -5.41 -14.70
N ASP A 63 -21.03 -6.37 -14.84
CA ASP A 63 -21.07 -7.66 -14.14
C ASP A 63 -19.86 -7.83 -13.21
N PRO A 64 -19.81 -7.10 -12.08
CA PRO A 64 -18.64 -7.13 -11.20
C PRO A 64 -18.38 -8.53 -10.63
N HIS A 65 -19.43 -9.32 -10.38
CA HIS A 65 -19.32 -10.70 -9.90
C HIS A 65 -18.62 -11.63 -10.91
N VAL A 66 -18.85 -11.43 -12.22
CA VAL A 66 -18.16 -12.18 -13.28
C VAL A 66 -16.71 -11.73 -13.38
N LEU A 67 -16.46 -10.41 -13.37
CA LEU A 67 -15.09 -9.87 -13.39
C LEU A 67 -14.25 -10.39 -12.21
N LEU A 68 -14.80 -10.38 -11.00
CA LEU A 68 -14.11 -10.89 -9.82
C LEU A 68 -13.80 -12.39 -9.92
N ALA A 69 -14.66 -13.18 -10.56
CA ALA A 69 -14.40 -14.60 -10.78
C ALA A 69 -13.22 -14.85 -11.74
N THR A 70 -12.90 -13.91 -12.64
CA THR A 70 -11.74 -14.04 -13.54
C THR A 70 -10.39 -13.84 -12.84
N ALA A 71 -10.35 -13.01 -11.80
CA ALA A 71 -9.12 -12.68 -11.07
C ALA A 71 -9.39 -12.48 -9.55
N PRO A 72 -9.85 -13.53 -8.84
CA PRO A 72 -10.35 -13.40 -7.46
C PRO A 72 -9.27 -13.04 -6.44
N GLN A 73 -8.01 -13.34 -6.75
CA GLN A 73 -6.86 -12.99 -5.90
C GLN A 73 -6.34 -11.58 -6.17
N ASP A 74 -6.65 -10.98 -7.31
CA ASP A 74 -6.10 -9.69 -7.72
C ASP A 74 -7.10 -8.54 -7.64
N LEU A 75 -8.42 -8.83 -7.71
CA LEU A 75 -9.46 -7.81 -7.80
C LEU A 75 -10.43 -7.88 -6.60
N PHE A 76 -11.01 -6.73 -6.26
CA PHE A 76 -12.10 -6.63 -5.28
C PHE A 76 -13.14 -5.59 -5.71
N LEU A 77 -14.38 -5.77 -5.24
CA LEU A 77 -15.45 -4.78 -5.43
C LEU A 77 -15.18 -3.59 -4.51
N ASP A 78 -15.00 -2.41 -5.08
CA ASP A 78 -14.80 -1.19 -4.29
C ASP A 78 -16.05 -0.92 -3.43
N PRO A 79 -15.93 -0.78 -2.10
CA PRO A 79 -17.08 -0.56 -1.23
C PRO A 79 -17.51 0.91 -1.26
N SER A 80 -17.87 1.37 -2.46
CA SER A 80 -18.30 2.73 -2.75
C SER A 80 -19.76 2.78 -3.19
N HIS A 81 -20.33 3.97 -3.14
CA HIS A 81 -21.62 4.30 -3.71
C HIS A 81 -21.40 5.21 -4.90
N THR A 82 -22.15 4.96 -5.98
CA THR A 82 -22.17 5.83 -7.14
C THR A 82 -23.35 6.79 -7.04
N PHE A 83 -23.06 8.07 -7.25
CA PHE A 83 -24.03 9.16 -7.23
C PHE A 83 -24.06 9.85 -8.58
N ARG A 84 -25.25 10.28 -9.00
CA ARG A 84 -25.53 10.98 -10.26
C ARG A 84 -26.22 12.31 -10.00
N LEU A 85 -25.71 13.37 -10.58
CA LEU A 85 -26.38 14.65 -10.69
C LEU A 85 -26.89 14.85 -12.11
N SER A 86 -28.19 15.11 -12.27
CA SER A 86 -28.72 15.57 -13.56
C SER A 86 -28.21 16.98 -13.87
N LEU A 87 -27.71 17.19 -15.09
CA LEU A 87 -27.25 18.50 -15.55
C LEU A 87 -28.32 19.25 -16.36
N ASP A 88 -29.45 18.60 -16.66
CA ASP A 88 -30.58 19.24 -17.34
C ASP A 88 -31.16 20.37 -16.48
N GLY A 89 -31.02 21.60 -16.95
CA GLY A 89 -31.47 22.79 -16.22
C GLY A 89 -30.67 23.09 -14.95
N PHE A 90 -29.47 22.52 -14.79
CA PHE A 90 -28.64 22.76 -13.62
C PHE A 90 -28.23 24.23 -13.50
N SER A 91 -28.66 24.88 -12.43
CA SER A 91 -28.32 26.28 -12.11
C SER A 91 -27.40 26.43 -10.90
N GLY A 92 -26.96 25.32 -10.29
CA GLY A 92 -26.19 25.32 -9.05
C GLY A 92 -26.95 25.90 -7.84
N PRO A 93 -26.51 25.60 -6.61
CA PRO A 93 -27.05 26.23 -5.40
C PRO A 93 -26.58 27.69 -5.29
N ASP A 94 -27.46 28.55 -4.76
CA ASP A 94 -27.25 30.00 -4.55
C ASP A 94 -26.36 30.31 -3.33
N ARG A 95 -25.24 29.58 -3.17
CA ARG A 95 -24.27 29.83 -2.09
C ARG A 95 -22.89 30.02 -2.68
N SER A 96 -22.39 31.25 -2.59
CA SER A 96 -21.02 31.59 -2.96
C SER A 96 -20.07 31.24 -1.81
N THR A 97 -19.04 30.46 -2.13
CA THR A 97 -17.79 30.53 -1.38
C THR A 97 -17.07 31.82 -1.79
N PRO A 98 -16.28 32.47 -0.91
CA PRO A 98 -15.41 33.56 -1.32
C PRO A 98 -14.28 33.12 -2.27
N ALA A 99 -13.95 31.83 -2.29
CA ALA A 99 -12.89 31.30 -3.14
C ALA A 99 -13.22 31.48 -4.63
N VAL A 100 -12.20 31.86 -5.41
CA VAL A 100 -12.32 31.95 -6.87
C VAL A 100 -12.10 30.56 -7.46
N ILE A 101 -13.10 30.02 -8.14
CA ILE A 101 -12.94 28.76 -8.88
C ILE A 101 -12.48 29.06 -10.31
N ARG A 102 -11.34 28.52 -10.69
CA ARG A 102 -10.77 28.67 -12.04
C ARG A 102 -10.22 27.36 -12.58
N ALA A 103 -9.97 27.32 -13.89
CA ALA A 103 -9.22 26.23 -14.49
C ALA A 103 -7.80 26.17 -13.91
N TYR A 104 -7.25 24.96 -13.83
CA TYR A 104 -5.85 24.73 -13.52
C TYR A 104 -4.94 25.52 -14.47
N ALA A 105 -3.91 26.12 -13.89
CA ALA A 105 -2.86 26.86 -14.59
C ALA A 105 -1.48 26.34 -14.20
N ARG A 106 -0.50 26.61 -15.07
CA ARG A 106 0.90 26.24 -14.83
C ARG A 106 1.40 26.90 -13.54
N GLY A 107 1.96 26.12 -12.61
CA GLY A 107 2.39 26.58 -11.30
C GLY A 107 1.52 26.09 -10.14
N ASP A 108 0.31 25.58 -10.40
CA ASP A 108 -0.56 25.04 -9.35
C ASP A 108 -0.16 23.63 -8.88
N GLU A 109 0.78 22.94 -9.56
CA GLU A 109 1.05 21.51 -9.38
C GLU A 109 1.52 21.16 -7.97
N ASP A 110 2.41 21.97 -7.40
CA ASP A 110 2.95 21.75 -6.06
C ASP A 110 1.86 21.91 -5.00
N ALA A 111 0.97 22.88 -5.20
CA ALA A 111 -0.16 23.10 -4.29
C ALA A 111 -1.19 21.97 -4.39
N ILE A 112 -1.53 21.51 -5.61
CA ILE A 112 -2.40 20.34 -5.83
C ILE A 112 -1.78 19.10 -5.18
N ARG A 113 -0.48 18.86 -5.40
CA ARG A 113 0.24 17.73 -4.80
C ARG A 113 0.18 17.78 -3.28
N ARG A 114 0.46 18.94 -2.68
CA ARG A 114 0.37 19.18 -1.23
C ARG A 114 -1.02 18.82 -0.70
N ILE A 115 -2.09 19.30 -1.34
CA ILE A 115 -3.48 19.03 -0.92
C ILE A 115 -3.81 17.55 -0.98
N TYR A 116 -3.43 16.85 -2.06
CA TYR A 116 -3.65 15.41 -2.19
C TYR A 116 -2.94 14.64 -1.08
N LEU A 117 -1.66 14.93 -0.84
CA LEU A 117 -0.88 14.27 0.21
C LEU A 117 -1.45 14.55 1.61
N ALA A 118 -1.87 15.79 1.89
CA ALA A 118 -2.51 16.16 3.15
C ALA A 118 -3.85 15.44 3.40
N ARG A 119 -4.52 14.97 2.34
CA ARG A 119 -5.74 14.15 2.40
C ARG A 119 -5.48 12.64 2.30
N GLY A 120 -4.21 12.20 2.32
CA GLY A 120 -3.85 10.79 2.17
C GLY A 120 -4.18 10.22 0.78
N MET A 121 -4.29 11.07 -0.24
CA MET A 121 -4.57 10.70 -1.62
C MET A 121 -3.27 10.56 -2.41
N ILE A 122 -3.31 9.74 -3.47
CA ILE A 122 -2.19 9.62 -4.42
C ILE A 122 -2.19 10.85 -5.32
N ALA A 123 -1.17 11.70 -5.15
CA ALA A 123 -1.00 12.87 -6.00
C ALA A 123 -0.64 12.47 -7.44
N PRO A 124 -1.08 13.24 -8.46
CA PRO A 124 -0.67 13.01 -9.83
C PRO A 124 0.85 12.94 -9.99
N ARG A 125 1.33 12.05 -10.86
CA ARG A 125 2.75 11.87 -11.14
C ARG A 125 3.39 13.15 -11.69
N THR A 126 4.67 13.34 -11.38
CA THR A 126 5.45 14.49 -11.86
C THR A 126 5.39 14.59 -13.39
N GLY A 127 5.07 15.78 -13.90
CA GLY A 127 4.97 16.05 -15.33
C GLY A 127 3.61 15.72 -15.98
N TYR A 128 2.68 15.05 -15.27
CA TYR A 128 1.35 14.73 -15.82
C TYR A 128 0.61 15.97 -16.37
N PHE A 129 0.53 17.02 -15.55
CA PHE A 129 -0.16 18.27 -15.90
C PHE A 129 0.41 18.97 -17.13
N HIS A 130 1.72 18.81 -17.40
CA HIS A 130 2.37 19.44 -18.55
C HIS A 130 2.36 18.56 -19.81
N ALA A 131 2.56 17.26 -19.65
CA ALA A 131 2.87 16.37 -20.76
C ALA A 131 1.68 15.51 -21.22
N THR A 132 0.70 15.29 -20.36
CA THR A 132 -0.36 14.30 -20.59
C THR A 132 -1.76 14.88 -20.44
N LEU A 133 -1.95 15.88 -19.58
CA LEU A 133 -3.27 16.43 -19.31
C LEU A 133 -3.88 17.10 -20.57
N ASP A 134 -4.95 16.50 -21.07
CA ASP A 134 -5.87 17.14 -21.99
C ASP A 134 -7.01 17.77 -21.18
N GLN A 135 -7.02 19.10 -20.99
CA GLN A 135 -8.06 19.79 -20.21
C GLN A 135 -9.46 19.73 -20.85
N ASP A 136 -9.52 19.40 -22.13
CA ASP A 136 -10.78 19.21 -22.83
C ASP A 136 -11.40 17.85 -22.46
N LEU A 137 -10.58 16.80 -22.36
CA LEU A 137 -11.00 15.47 -21.89
C LEU A 137 -11.13 15.39 -20.36
N VAL A 138 -10.15 15.92 -19.65
CA VAL A 138 -9.98 15.85 -18.19
C VAL A 138 -9.89 17.28 -17.63
N PRO A 139 -11.01 18.02 -17.54
CA PRO A 139 -10.98 19.36 -16.96
C PRO A 139 -10.56 19.30 -15.48
N VAL A 140 -9.59 20.13 -15.10
CA VAL A 140 -9.15 20.30 -13.71
C VAL A 140 -9.46 21.73 -13.28
N LEU A 141 -10.17 21.87 -12.17
CA LEU A 141 -10.46 23.16 -11.57
C LEU A 141 -9.80 23.25 -10.20
N VAL A 142 -9.35 24.45 -9.84
CA VAL A 142 -8.79 24.78 -8.53
C VAL A 142 -9.60 25.88 -7.87
N ALA A 143 -9.61 25.86 -6.54
CA ALA A 143 -10.17 26.93 -5.71
C ALA A 143 -9.02 27.76 -5.17
N GLU A 144 -9.02 29.06 -5.48
CA GLU A 144 -7.99 30.00 -5.07
C GLU A 144 -8.54 30.97 -4.02
N GLU A 145 -7.77 31.24 -2.97
CA GLU A 145 -8.02 32.29 -2.00
C GLU A 145 -7.74 33.67 -2.63
N PRO A 146 -8.75 34.55 -2.77
CA PRO A 146 -8.57 35.84 -3.44
C PRO A 146 -7.52 36.75 -2.80
N ALA A 147 -7.30 36.63 -1.48
CA ALA A 147 -6.43 37.55 -0.75
C ALA A 147 -4.93 37.30 -0.98
N ASN A 148 -4.52 36.04 -1.15
CA ASN A 148 -3.11 35.64 -1.21
C ASN A 148 -2.75 34.73 -2.40
N GLY A 149 -3.74 34.31 -3.20
CA GLY A 149 -3.55 33.42 -4.35
C GLY A 149 -3.29 31.96 -3.98
N GLU A 150 -3.49 31.57 -2.72
CA GLU A 150 -3.26 30.21 -2.27
C GLU A 150 -4.31 29.25 -2.82
N ILE A 151 -3.88 28.08 -3.30
CA ILE A 151 -4.81 27.04 -3.72
C ILE A 151 -5.33 26.30 -2.50
N LEU A 152 -6.64 26.37 -2.30
CA LEU A 152 -7.39 25.78 -1.20
C LEU A 152 -8.02 24.44 -1.55
N GLY A 153 -8.13 24.09 -2.84
CA GLY A 153 -8.79 22.88 -3.26
C GLY A 153 -8.71 22.64 -4.75
N VAL A 154 -9.09 21.44 -5.15
CA VAL A 154 -8.96 20.93 -6.51
C VAL A 154 -10.04 19.88 -6.79
N VAL A 155 -10.51 19.86 -8.03
CA VAL A 155 -11.42 18.82 -8.54
C VAL A 155 -11.05 18.48 -9.97
N MET A 156 -11.17 17.20 -10.33
CA MET A 156 -10.95 16.70 -11.67
C MET A 156 -12.27 16.17 -12.24
N GLY A 157 -12.51 16.39 -13.52
CA GLY A 157 -13.61 15.77 -14.26
C GLY A 157 -13.08 14.90 -15.39
N VAL A 158 -13.94 14.05 -15.95
CA VAL A 158 -13.69 13.31 -17.19
C VAL A 158 -14.93 13.40 -18.07
N ASP A 159 -14.76 13.86 -19.31
CA ASP A 159 -15.81 14.01 -20.32
C ASP A 159 -16.02 12.69 -21.07
N HIS A 160 -17.12 11.97 -20.82
CA HIS A 160 -17.35 10.64 -21.40
C HIS A 160 -17.58 10.68 -22.91
N VAL A 161 -18.20 11.76 -23.40
CA VAL A 161 -18.39 11.96 -24.85
C VAL A 161 -17.05 12.12 -25.54
N ARG A 162 -16.11 12.90 -24.97
CA ARG A 162 -14.77 13.01 -25.57
C ARG A 162 -13.93 11.75 -25.39
N ALA A 163 -14.13 11.01 -24.29
CA ALA A 163 -13.40 9.79 -24.01
C ALA A 163 -13.77 8.67 -25.00
N PHE A 164 -15.08 8.43 -25.19
CA PHE A 164 -15.56 7.26 -25.91
C PHE A 164 -16.84 7.45 -26.74
N ASP A 165 -17.23 8.70 -27.02
CA ASP A 165 -18.46 9.02 -27.74
C ASP A 165 -19.70 8.48 -27.01
N ASP A 166 -19.74 8.67 -25.69
CA ASP A 166 -20.79 8.17 -24.80
C ASP A 166 -22.21 8.52 -25.30
N PRO A 167 -23.07 7.52 -25.62
CA PRO A 167 -24.43 7.76 -26.08
C PRO A 167 -25.31 8.45 -25.03
N ASP A 168 -25.03 8.24 -23.74
CA ASP A 168 -25.81 8.84 -22.66
C ASP A 168 -25.36 10.28 -22.35
N ARG A 169 -24.30 10.74 -23.01
CA ARG A 169 -23.70 12.07 -22.86
C ARG A 169 -23.27 12.38 -21.43
N GLY A 170 -22.68 11.41 -20.75
CA GLY A 170 -22.22 11.50 -19.37
C GLY A 170 -20.95 12.31 -19.17
N ALA A 171 -20.67 12.56 -17.90
CA ALA A 171 -19.40 12.99 -17.37
C ALA A 171 -19.21 12.43 -15.96
N SER A 172 -17.99 12.43 -15.45
CA SER A 172 -17.72 12.00 -14.09
C SER A 172 -16.75 12.92 -13.36
N LEU A 173 -16.93 13.06 -12.05
CA LEU A 173 -16.09 13.81 -11.13
C LEU A 173 -15.16 12.86 -10.38
N TRP A 174 -13.89 13.23 -10.29
CA TRP A 174 -12.83 12.50 -9.62
C TRP A 174 -11.96 13.42 -8.78
N ALA A 175 -11.36 12.83 -7.77
CA ALA A 175 -10.29 13.43 -6.99
C ALA A 175 -10.59 14.86 -6.48
N LEU A 176 -11.79 15.04 -5.91
CA LEU A 176 -12.17 16.23 -5.15
C LEU A 176 -11.38 16.25 -3.83
N ALA A 177 -10.58 17.29 -3.63
CA ALA A 177 -9.82 17.50 -2.42
C ALA A 177 -9.84 18.98 -2.01
N VAL A 178 -10.03 19.23 -0.72
CA VAL A 178 -9.94 20.57 -0.12
C VAL A 178 -8.83 20.51 0.90
N ASP A 179 -7.98 21.53 0.98
CA ASP A 179 -6.94 21.63 1.97
C ASP A 179 -7.53 21.51 3.40
N PRO A 180 -7.02 20.61 4.27
CA PRO A 180 -7.42 20.56 5.68
C PRO A 180 -7.26 21.89 6.43
N GLN A 181 -6.36 22.77 5.97
CA GLN A 181 -6.11 24.09 6.56
C GLN A 181 -6.96 25.20 5.93
N ALA A 182 -7.79 24.91 4.92
CA ALA A 182 -8.66 25.90 4.31
C ALA A 182 -9.67 26.46 5.32
N ILE A 183 -9.64 27.78 5.51
CA ILE A 183 -10.53 28.49 6.43
C ILE A 183 -11.87 28.83 5.74
N LEU A 184 -11.87 28.96 4.42
CA LEU A 184 -13.07 29.33 3.68
C LEU A 184 -14.11 28.20 3.66
N PRO A 185 -15.37 28.49 4.02
CA PRO A 185 -16.42 27.48 3.96
C PRO A 185 -16.85 27.21 2.51
N GLY A 186 -17.32 25.99 2.26
CA GLY A 186 -18.00 25.63 1.01
C GLY A 186 -17.09 25.46 -0.21
N VAL A 187 -15.77 25.42 -0.05
CA VAL A 187 -14.81 25.21 -1.16
C VAL A 187 -15.14 23.95 -1.97
N GLY A 188 -15.36 22.82 -1.31
CA GLY A 188 -15.72 21.57 -1.98
C GLY A 188 -17.04 21.66 -2.75
N GLN A 189 -18.05 22.31 -2.17
CA GLN A 189 -19.34 22.55 -2.82
C GLN A 189 -19.16 23.39 -4.10
N ALA A 190 -18.38 24.47 -4.03
CA ALA A 190 -18.14 25.36 -5.16
C ALA A 190 -17.36 24.70 -6.29
N LEU A 191 -16.36 23.87 -5.97
CA LEU A 191 -15.62 23.08 -6.95
C LEU A 191 -16.54 22.12 -7.71
N VAL A 192 -17.40 21.37 -7.01
CA VAL A 192 -18.36 20.45 -7.63
C VAL A 192 -19.33 21.21 -8.53
N CYS A 193 -19.90 22.31 -8.05
CA CYS A 193 -20.85 23.11 -8.82
C CYS A 193 -20.22 23.74 -10.07
N ALA A 194 -18.98 24.24 -9.95
CA ALA A 194 -18.25 24.81 -11.09
C ALA A 194 -17.97 23.73 -12.14
N LEU A 195 -17.57 22.53 -11.73
CA LEU A 195 -17.33 21.41 -12.62
C LEU A 195 -18.63 20.94 -13.31
N ALA A 196 -19.72 20.80 -12.56
CA ALA A 196 -21.04 20.53 -13.10
C ALA A 196 -21.45 21.59 -14.14
N GLY A 197 -21.19 22.88 -13.85
CA GLY A 197 -21.42 23.98 -14.80
C GLY A 197 -20.57 23.89 -16.07
N VAL A 198 -19.32 23.43 -15.98
CA VAL A 198 -18.47 23.17 -17.16
C VAL A 198 -19.12 22.11 -18.05
N PHE A 199 -19.56 20.98 -17.47
CA PHE A 199 -20.17 19.90 -18.24
C PHE A 199 -21.57 20.22 -18.76
N ALA A 200 -22.37 20.98 -18.00
CA ALA A 200 -23.67 21.48 -18.46
C ALA A 200 -23.51 22.39 -19.70
N ARG A 201 -22.54 23.31 -19.70
CA ARG A 201 -22.22 24.14 -20.88
C ARG A 201 -21.71 23.32 -22.07
N ARG A 202 -21.07 22.18 -21.82
CA ARG A 202 -20.66 21.22 -22.86
C ARG A 202 -21.80 20.31 -23.33
N GLY A 203 -23.02 20.48 -22.81
CA GLY A 203 -24.20 19.70 -23.21
C GLY A 203 -24.20 18.26 -22.71
N ARG A 204 -23.54 17.98 -21.58
CA ARG A 204 -23.59 16.68 -20.91
C ARG A 204 -24.88 16.53 -20.12
N ALA A 205 -25.43 15.33 -20.07
CA ALA A 205 -26.71 15.04 -19.44
C ALA A 205 -26.60 14.87 -17.92
N PHE A 206 -25.48 14.32 -17.44
CA PHE A 206 -25.27 14.08 -16.01
C PHE A 206 -23.80 14.14 -15.61
N LEU A 207 -23.56 14.25 -14.30
CA LEU A 207 -22.26 14.14 -13.65
C LEU A 207 -22.31 13.03 -12.60
N ASP A 208 -21.51 11.99 -12.78
CA ASP A 208 -21.40 10.87 -11.83
C ASP A 208 -20.15 10.96 -10.97
N LEU A 209 -20.18 10.31 -9.80
CA LEU A 209 -19.00 10.11 -8.95
C LEU A 209 -19.14 8.85 -8.12
N SER A 210 -18.00 8.33 -7.67
CA SER A 210 -17.92 7.23 -6.71
C SER A 210 -17.36 7.75 -5.38
N VAL A 211 -18.04 7.45 -4.28
CA VAL A 211 -17.63 7.83 -2.91
C VAL A 211 -17.67 6.62 -1.98
N MET A 212 -16.69 6.49 -1.09
CA MET A 212 -16.68 5.38 -0.11
C MET A 212 -17.96 5.40 0.73
N HIS A 213 -18.54 4.23 0.98
CA HIS A 213 -19.84 4.09 1.68
C HIS A 213 -19.84 4.64 3.11
N ASP A 214 -18.67 4.75 3.74
CA ASP A 214 -18.45 5.23 5.11
C ASP A 214 -18.06 6.72 5.18
N ASN A 215 -17.93 7.42 4.03
CA ASN A 215 -17.62 8.85 4.00
C ASN A 215 -18.89 9.71 4.13
N GLY A 216 -19.43 9.77 5.36
CA GLY A 216 -20.66 10.49 5.66
C GLY A 216 -20.64 11.98 5.32
N GLU A 217 -19.50 12.66 5.49
CA GLU A 217 -19.35 14.09 5.15
C GLU A 217 -19.51 14.33 3.65
N ALA A 218 -18.82 13.55 2.81
CA ALA A 218 -18.92 13.67 1.36
C ALA A 218 -20.32 13.27 0.85
N ILE A 219 -20.91 12.19 1.40
CA ILE A 219 -22.27 11.77 1.04
C ILE A 219 -23.27 12.89 1.33
N ALA A 220 -23.23 13.50 2.51
CA ALA A 220 -24.11 14.61 2.87
C ALA A 220 -23.94 15.82 1.95
N LEU A 221 -22.70 16.12 1.51
CA LEU A 221 -22.44 17.15 0.49
C LEU A 221 -23.14 16.83 -0.83
N TYR A 222 -23.00 15.60 -1.35
CA TYR A 222 -23.57 15.22 -2.64
C TYR A 222 -25.10 15.18 -2.61
N GLU A 223 -25.70 14.64 -1.56
CA GLU A 223 -27.16 14.65 -1.39
C GLU A 223 -27.72 16.07 -1.33
N LYS A 224 -27.05 16.97 -0.60
CA LYS A 224 -27.41 18.40 -0.55
C LYS A 224 -27.31 19.09 -1.92
N LEU A 225 -26.39 18.65 -2.77
CA LEU A 225 -26.22 19.15 -4.12
C LEU A 225 -27.23 18.55 -5.13
N GLY A 226 -28.10 17.65 -4.69
CA GLY A 226 -29.12 17.02 -5.53
C GLY A 226 -28.62 15.79 -6.29
N PHE A 227 -27.47 15.23 -5.92
CA PHE A 227 -27.06 13.94 -6.44
C PHE A 227 -27.99 12.84 -5.90
N CYS A 228 -28.36 11.90 -6.75
CA CYS A 228 -29.10 10.69 -6.38
C CYS A 228 -28.25 9.44 -6.60
N ARG A 229 -28.46 8.41 -5.79
CA ARG A 229 -27.72 7.16 -5.91
C ARG A 229 -28.12 6.38 -7.16
N VAL A 230 -27.14 5.83 -7.87
CA VAL A 230 -27.34 4.95 -9.04
C VAL A 230 -26.61 3.62 -8.86
N ASN A 231 -27.06 2.59 -9.58
CA ASN A 231 -26.45 1.27 -9.56
C ASN A 231 -25.35 1.19 -10.61
N ALA A 232 -24.18 1.71 -10.25
CA ALA A 232 -22.95 1.53 -11.00
C ALA A 232 -21.84 1.13 -10.04
N TYR A 233 -21.02 0.17 -10.44
CA TYR A 233 -20.03 -0.46 -9.58
C TYR A 233 -18.62 -0.14 -10.04
N SER A 234 -17.73 -0.01 -9.04
CA SER A 234 -16.31 0.19 -9.23
C SER A 234 -15.55 -1.07 -8.82
N VAL A 235 -14.58 -1.50 -9.62
CA VAL A 235 -13.67 -2.61 -9.28
C VAL A 235 -12.24 -2.09 -9.30
N LYS A 236 -11.45 -2.52 -8.32
CA LYS A 236 -10.05 -2.09 -8.15
C LYS A 236 -9.16 -3.30 -7.91
N ARG A 237 -7.86 -3.08 -8.11
CA ARG A 237 -6.84 -4.07 -7.80
C ARG A 237 -6.55 -4.11 -6.30
N LYS A 238 -6.37 -5.31 -5.75
CA LYS A 238 -5.81 -5.53 -4.43
C LYS A 238 -4.34 -5.10 -4.43
N ASN A 239 -4.06 -3.98 -3.79
CA ASN A 239 -2.72 -3.40 -3.67
C ASN A 239 -2.56 -2.80 -2.26
N SER A 240 -1.36 -2.32 -1.92
CA SER A 240 -1.07 -1.74 -0.60
C SER A 240 -1.89 -0.48 -0.29
N PHE A 241 -2.30 0.29 -1.30
CA PHE A 241 -3.16 1.46 -1.10
C PHE A 241 -4.59 1.09 -0.74
N ASN A 242 -5.08 -0.03 -1.26
CA ASN A 242 -6.45 -0.53 -1.06
C ASN A 242 -6.56 -1.56 0.07
N GLU A 243 -5.47 -1.90 0.74
CA GLU A 243 -5.36 -3.02 1.68
C GLU A 243 -6.52 -3.06 2.69
N LYS A 244 -6.80 -1.91 3.33
CA LYS A 244 -7.87 -1.76 4.31
C LYS A 244 -9.27 -2.07 3.77
N LEU A 245 -9.48 -1.99 2.46
CA LEU A 245 -10.78 -2.17 1.81
C LEU A 245 -11.11 -3.63 1.52
N PHE A 246 -10.10 -4.52 1.46
CA PHE A 246 -10.30 -5.93 1.09
C PHE A 246 -9.77 -6.93 2.10
N VAL A 247 -8.90 -6.51 3.03
CA VAL A 247 -8.38 -7.37 4.10
C VAL A 247 -9.37 -7.52 5.26
N GLY A 248 -10.25 -6.52 5.48
CA GLY A 248 -11.14 -6.47 6.63
C GLY A 248 -10.50 -5.80 7.86
N PRO A 249 -11.21 -5.73 9.00
CA PRO A 249 -10.71 -5.07 10.20
C PRO A 249 -9.44 -5.74 10.73
N ASP A 250 -8.59 -4.93 11.35
CA ASP A 250 -7.30 -5.39 11.87
C ASP A 250 -7.50 -6.27 13.10
N LEU A 251 -7.44 -7.60 12.90
CA LEU A 251 -7.66 -8.60 13.94
C LEU A 251 -6.37 -8.99 14.69
N ALA A 252 -5.24 -8.30 14.48
CA ALA A 252 -3.95 -8.71 15.04
C ALA A 252 -3.20 -7.61 15.85
N PRO A 253 -3.86 -6.85 16.74
CA PRO A 253 -3.17 -5.79 17.51
C PRO A 253 -2.09 -6.32 18.47
N ASP A 254 -2.12 -7.62 18.81
CA ASP A 254 -1.33 -8.17 19.92
C ASP A 254 -0.16 -9.09 19.49
N LEU A 255 0.07 -9.29 18.19
CA LEU A 255 1.26 -10.01 17.73
C LEU A 255 2.51 -9.14 17.87
N ASN A 256 3.66 -9.77 18.12
CA ASN A 256 4.93 -9.09 17.99
C ASN A 256 5.24 -8.72 16.52
N ILE A 257 6.18 -7.78 16.34
CA ILE A 257 6.50 -7.20 15.02
C ILE A 257 6.82 -8.25 13.95
N TYR A 258 7.45 -9.37 14.32
CA TYR A 258 7.79 -10.43 13.36
C TYR A 258 6.56 -11.16 12.85
N GLY A 259 5.61 -11.49 13.74
CA GLY A 259 4.32 -12.07 13.37
C GLY A 259 3.47 -11.10 12.56
N THR A 260 3.38 -9.84 13.00
CA THR A 260 2.59 -8.79 12.33
C THR A 260 3.00 -8.62 10.86
N ILE A 261 4.30 -8.49 10.58
CA ILE A 261 4.80 -8.32 9.20
C ILE A 261 4.36 -9.47 8.29
N ILE A 262 4.40 -10.72 8.79
CA ILE A 262 4.01 -11.90 8.02
C ILE A 262 2.50 -11.96 7.83
N VAL A 263 1.72 -11.67 8.88
CA VAL A 263 0.26 -11.67 8.84
C VAL A 263 -0.27 -10.62 7.88
N ASP A 264 0.28 -9.41 7.91
CA ASP A 264 -0.12 -8.32 7.01
C ASP A 264 0.16 -8.68 5.54
N GLU A 265 1.34 -9.23 5.26
CA GLU A 265 1.69 -9.68 3.91
C GLU A 265 0.82 -10.86 3.46
N ALA A 266 0.52 -11.80 4.36
CA ALA A 266 -0.37 -12.92 4.06
C ALA A 266 -1.77 -12.42 3.66
N ARG A 267 -2.35 -11.53 4.47
CA ARG A 267 -3.64 -10.88 4.20
C ARG A 267 -3.65 -10.13 2.87
N ARG A 268 -2.59 -9.35 2.59
CA ARG A 268 -2.42 -8.63 1.32
C ARG A 268 -2.47 -9.56 0.10
N ARG A 269 -1.96 -10.79 0.25
CA ARG A 269 -1.96 -11.84 -0.79
C ARG A 269 -3.21 -12.73 -0.79
N GLY A 270 -4.22 -12.42 0.02
CA GLY A 270 -5.43 -13.25 0.14
C GLY A 270 -5.19 -14.61 0.81
N ILE A 271 -4.09 -14.75 1.55
CA ILE A 271 -3.82 -15.91 2.39
C ILE A 271 -4.64 -15.74 3.68
N GLY A 272 -5.43 -16.74 4.02
CA GLY A 272 -6.22 -16.75 5.25
C GLY A 272 -5.31 -16.78 6.47
N VAL A 273 -5.68 -16.02 7.51
CA VAL A 273 -4.91 -15.94 8.76
C VAL A 273 -5.83 -16.22 9.94
N ASP A 274 -5.47 -17.23 10.74
CA ASP A 274 -6.09 -17.48 12.05
C ASP A 274 -5.06 -17.18 13.15
N ILE A 275 -5.33 -16.20 14.00
CA ILE A 275 -4.51 -15.95 15.19
C ILE A 275 -4.85 -17.02 16.22
N LEU A 276 -3.86 -17.83 16.62
CA LEU A 276 -4.07 -18.93 17.54
C LEU A 276 -3.76 -18.52 18.99
N ASP A 277 -2.66 -17.79 19.18
CA ASP A 277 -2.21 -17.27 20.47
C ASP A 277 -1.28 -16.08 20.20
N ALA A 278 -1.79 -14.86 20.35
CA ALA A 278 -1.04 -13.66 20.04
C ALA A 278 0.12 -13.42 21.02
N GLU A 279 -0.11 -13.68 22.32
CA GLU A 279 0.88 -13.49 23.40
C GLU A 279 2.14 -14.31 23.14
N HIS A 280 1.99 -15.56 22.68
CA HIS A 280 3.11 -16.44 22.37
C HIS A 280 3.52 -16.43 20.88
N GLY A 281 2.89 -15.57 20.07
CA GLY A 281 3.23 -15.33 18.67
C GLY A 281 2.77 -16.43 17.70
N PHE A 282 1.78 -17.24 18.03
CA PHE A 282 1.26 -18.31 17.17
C PHE A 282 0.11 -17.85 16.27
N PHE A 283 0.25 -18.15 14.98
CA PHE A 283 -0.79 -17.92 13.98
C PHE A 283 -0.74 -19.00 12.89
N ARG A 284 -1.84 -19.19 12.16
CA ARG A 284 -1.97 -20.16 11.07
C ARG A 284 -2.23 -19.42 9.76
N LEU A 285 -1.49 -19.80 8.72
CA LEU A 285 -1.69 -19.34 7.35
C LEU A 285 -2.42 -20.43 6.55
N THR A 286 -3.43 -20.05 5.77
CA THR A 286 -4.23 -20.96 4.94
C THR A 286 -4.31 -20.47 3.50
N PHE A 287 -3.88 -21.28 2.54
CA PHE A 287 -3.97 -20.96 1.12
C PHE A 287 -4.21 -22.22 0.28
N GLY A 288 -5.22 -22.18 -0.59
CA GLY A 288 -5.50 -23.28 -1.54
C GLY A 288 -5.71 -24.65 -0.87
N GLY A 289 -6.31 -24.67 0.34
CA GLY A 289 -6.54 -25.90 1.12
C GLY A 289 -5.31 -26.41 1.88
N ARG A 290 -4.17 -25.73 1.81
CA ARG A 290 -3.00 -25.99 2.65
C ARG A 290 -3.00 -25.05 3.84
N THR A 291 -2.54 -25.56 4.98
CA THR A 291 -2.37 -24.80 6.21
C THR A 291 -0.94 -24.92 6.71
N LEU A 292 -0.39 -23.84 7.25
CA LEU A 292 0.92 -23.80 7.87
C LEU A 292 0.80 -23.06 9.20
N THR A 293 1.22 -23.68 10.29
CA THR A 293 1.32 -22.98 11.58
C THR A 293 2.67 -22.28 11.69
N CYS A 294 2.64 -21.03 12.18
CA CYS A 294 3.80 -20.21 12.42
C CYS A 294 3.88 -19.83 13.91
N ARG A 295 5.12 -19.61 14.37
CA ARG A 295 5.44 -18.94 15.63
C ARG A 295 6.40 -17.81 15.30
N GLU A 296 5.93 -16.58 15.35
CA GLU A 296 6.67 -15.41 14.85
C GLU A 296 7.12 -15.63 13.39
N SER A 297 8.43 -15.55 13.12
CA SER A 297 9.03 -15.81 11.80
C SER A 297 9.32 -17.29 11.51
N LEU A 298 9.10 -18.18 12.49
CA LEU A 298 9.27 -19.63 12.31
C LEU A 298 7.99 -20.24 11.77
N SER A 299 8.14 -21.32 10.99
CA SER A 299 7.03 -22.15 10.54
C SER A 299 7.28 -23.62 10.84
N GLU A 300 6.26 -24.46 10.68
CA GLU A 300 6.36 -25.92 10.75
C GLU A 300 7.41 -26.53 9.80
N LEU A 301 7.88 -25.78 8.80
CA LEU A 301 8.97 -26.21 7.91
C LEU A 301 10.35 -26.17 8.60
N THR A 302 10.49 -25.40 9.67
CA THR A 302 11.69 -25.41 10.51
C THR A 302 11.64 -26.58 11.46
N SER A 303 12.36 -27.66 11.13
CA SER A 303 12.39 -28.87 11.95
C SER A 303 12.91 -28.61 13.37
N ALA A 304 12.41 -29.39 14.34
CA ALA A 304 12.89 -29.35 15.72
C ALA A 304 14.41 -29.63 15.83
N VAL A 305 14.97 -30.43 14.92
CA VAL A 305 16.42 -30.70 14.85
C VAL A 305 17.20 -29.45 14.42
N ALA A 306 16.69 -28.70 13.43
CA ALA A 306 17.32 -27.46 12.98
C ALA A 306 17.29 -26.41 14.11
N MET A 307 16.13 -26.20 14.73
CA MET A 307 16.00 -25.30 15.88
C MET A 307 16.97 -25.68 17.01
N SER A 308 17.02 -26.96 17.37
CA SER A 308 17.90 -27.46 18.45
C SER A 308 19.38 -27.32 18.13
N ARG A 309 19.78 -27.41 16.86
CA ARG A 309 21.16 -27.17 16.43
C ARG A 309 21.53 -25.69 16.55
N CYS A 310 20.63 -24.79 16.16
CA CYS A 310 20.82 -23.34 16.24
C CYS A 310 20.87 -22.81 17.69
N ASP A 311 20.07 -23.39 18.61
CA ASP A 311 20.05 -23.01 20.03
C ASP A 311 21.40 -23.29 20.74
N ASP A 312 22.11 -24.36 20.36
CA ASP A 312 23.43 -24.69 20.90
C ASP A 312 24.56 -24.15 20.00
N LYS A 313 25.19 -23.07 20.45
CA LYS A 313 26.26 -22.37 19.73
C LYS A 313 27.47 -23.27 19.43
N ALA A 314 27.75 -24.26 20.29
CA ALA A 314 28.86 -25.18 20.07
C ALA A 314 28.51 -26.24 19.02
N VAL A 315 27.26 -26.72 18.99
CA VAL A 315 26.77 -27.60 17.94
C VAL A 315 26.76 -26.87 16.60
N THR A 316 26.23 -25.65 16.56
CA THR A 316 26.24 -24.79 15.37
C THR A 316 27.65 -24.60 14.84
N ARG A 317 28.61 -24.21 15.69
CA ARG A 317 30.02 -24.03 15.27
C ARG A 317 30.57 -25.28 14.58
N ARG A 318 30.44 -26.46 15.21
CA ARG A 318 30.96 -27.72 14.63
C ARG A 318 30.31 -28.06 13.30
N LEU A 319 29.02 -27.77 13.14
CA LEU A 319 28.32 -27.99 11.87
C LEU A 319 28.87 -27.10 10.76
N LEU A 320 29.10 -25.81 11.05
CA LEU A 320 29.65 -24.85 10.11
C LEU A 320 31.10 -25.18 9.74
N GLU A 321 31.91 -25.55 10.74
CA GLU A 321 33.32 -25.99 10.55
C GLU A 321 33.39 -27.24 9.66
N ALA A 322 32.55 -28.24 9.91
CA ALA A 322 32.48 -29.45 9.09
C ALA A 322 32.01 -29.18 7.64
N ALA A 323 31.25 -28.10 7.42
CA ALA A 323 30.86 -27.61 6.10
C ALA A 323 31.97 -26.80 5.41
N GLY A 324 33.14 -26.63 6.05
CA GLY A 324 34.29 -25.89 5.49
C GLY A 324 34.21 -24.38 5.69
N LEU A 325 33.32 -23.88 6.54
CA LEU A 325 33.22 -22.45 6.84
C LEU A 325 34.29 -22.03 7.86
N SER A 326 34.82 -20.83 7.67
CA SER A 326 35.73 -20.21 8.64
C SER A 326 34.95 -19.83 9.89
N VAL A 327 35.23 -20.51 11.00
CA VAL A 327 34.66 -20.22 12.32
C VAL A 327 35.76 -19.85 13.30
N PRO A 328 35.51 -18.97 14.29
CA PRO A 328 36.50 -18.67 15.31
C PRO A 328 36.89 -19.92 16.11
N ALA A 329 38.13 -19.94 16.60
CA ALA A 329 38.56 -20.96 17.56
C ALA A 329 37.68 -20.89 18.81
N GLN A 330 37.29 -22.04 19.36
CA GLN A 330 36.41 -22.12 20.52
C GLN A 330 36.85 -23.23 21.47
N ALA A 331 36.76 -22.95 22.77
CA ALA A 331 36.98 -23.91 23.84
C ALA A 331 35.88 -23.80 24.91
N GLU A 332 35.77 -24.79 25.78
CA GLU A 332 34.84 -24.75 26.92
C GLU A 332 35.58 -24.23 28.17
N ALA A 333 34.94 -23.34 28.93
CA ALA A 333 35.47 -22.77 30.17
C ALA A 333 35.34 -23.76 31.34
N LYS A 334 36.08 -24.87 31.25
CA LYS A 334 36.04 -25.97 32.23
C LYS A 334 36.52 -25.54 33.61
N ASP A 335 37.68 -24.90 33.64
CA ASP A 335 38.35 -24.41 34.83
C ASP A 335 39.16 -23.15 34.53
N ARG A 336 39.71 -22.55 35.59
CA ARG A 336 40.54 -21.35 35.50
C ARG A 336 41.74 -21.52 34.58
N ALA A 337 42.39 -22.68 34.60
CA ALA A 337 43.58 -22.92 33.80
C ALA A 337 43.25 -22.96 32.29
N ALA A 338 42.10 -23.52 31.92
CA ALA A 338 41.58 -23.53 30.56
C ALA A 338 41.28 -22.11 30.05
N VAL A 339 40.66 -21.27 30.91
CA VAL A 339 40.36 -19.87 30.58
C VAL A 339 41.64 -19.07 30.35
N GLU A 340 42.59 -19.16 31.28
CA GLU A 340 43.88 -18.45 31.17
C GLU A 340 44.71 -18.95 29.99
N ALA A 341 44.68 -20.26 29.69
CA ALA A 341 45.39 -20.83 28.54
C ALA A 341 44.82 -20.31 27.22
N PHE A 342 43.49 -20.32 27.06
CA PHE A 342 42.82 -19.84 25.86
C PHE A 342 43.04 -18.34 25.64
N LEU A 343 43.00 -17.54 26.72
CA LEU A 343 43.30 -16.11 26.66
C LEU A 343 44.75 -15.85 26.22
N ARG A 344 45.72 -16.60 26.75
CA ARG A 344 47.13 -16.48 26.33
C ARG A 344 47.32 -16.83 24.85
N GLU A 345 46.61 -17.83 24.34
CA GLU A 345 46.71 -18.24 22.94
C GLU A 345 46.12 -17.20 21.97
N HIS A 346 44.97 -16.62 22.31
CA HIS A 346 44.23 -15.75 21.38
C HIS A 346 44.32 -14.24 21.68
N THR A 347 44.91 -13.84 22.81
CA THR A 347 45.10 -12.44 23.29
C THR A 347 43.82 -11.65 23.56
N ARG A 348 42.78 -11.80 22.72
CA ARG A 348 41.45 -11.18 22.83
C ARG A 348 40.41 -12.28 22.66
N ILE A 349 39.47 -12.39 23.59
CA ILE A 349 38.47 -13.47 23.59
C ILE A 349 37.05 -12.94 23.83
N VAL A 350 36.09 -13.80 23.53
CA VAL A 350 34.66 -13.64 23.81
C VAL A 350 34.26 -14.75 24.77
N VAL A 351 33.51 -14.41 25.82
CA VAL A 351 32.90 -15.36 26.76
C VAL A 351 31.40 -15.36 26.53
N LYS A 352 30.80 -16.54 26.32
CA LYS A 352 29.36 -16.66 26.08
C LYS A 352 28.78 -17.98 26.59
N PRO A 353 27.52 -18.02 27.04
CA PRO A 353 26.85 -19.27 27.35
C PRO A 353 26.63 -20.08 26.07
N ALA A 354 26.72 -21.41 26.17
CA ALA A 354 26.51 -22.30 25.03
C ALA A 354 25.10 -22.20 24.45
N ARG A 355 24.12 -21.87 25.30
CA ARG A 355 22.71 -21.62 24.93
C ARG A 355 22.26 -20.27 25.48
N GLY A 356 21.25 -19.69 24.86
CA GLY A 356 20.70 -18.39 25.25
C GLY A 356 20.65 -17.40 24.10
N GLU A 357 19.78 -16.40 24.24
CA GLU A 357 19.37 -15.51 23.15
C GLU A 357 19.75 -14.05 23.41
N GLN A 358 19.63 -13.22 22.36
CA GLN A 358 19.71 -11.76 22.44
C GLN A 358 21.01 -11.18 23.05
N GLY A 359 22.09 -11.96 23.10
CA GLY A 359 23.36 -11.54 23.67
C GLY A 359 23.41 -11.60 25.20
N ASN A 360 22.42 -12.21 25.87
CA ASN A 360 22.42 -12.36 27.31
C ASN A 360 23.61 -13.22 27.77
N GLY A 361 24.40 -12.71 28.72
CA GLY A 361 25.63 -13.36 29.20
C GLY A 361 26.78 -13.39 28.18
N VAL A 362 26.75 -12.56 27.14
CA VAL A 362 27.83 -12.46 26.14
C VAL A 362 28.74 -11.28 26.48
N PHE A 363 30.02 -11.58 26.68
CA PHE A 363 31.07 -10.61 26.93
C PHE A 363 32.08 -10.65 25.80
N VAL A 364 32.35 -9.51 25.18
CA VAL A 364 33.20 -9.39 23.99
C VAL A 364 34.45 -8.59 24.30
N ASP A 365 35.52 -8.86 23.54
CA ASP A 365 36.78 -8.10 23.60
C ASP A 365 37.52 -8.15 24.95
N ILE A 366 37.48 -9.31 25.60
CA ILE A 366 38.15 -9.53 26.89
C ILE A 366 39.64 -9.74 26.65
N THR A 367 40.47 -9.02 27.41
CA THR A 367 41.94 -9.09 27.32
C THR A 367 42.62 -9.43 28.65
N ASP A 368 41.88 -9.41 29.75
CA ASP A 368 42.39 -9.66 31.10
C ASP A 368 41.86 -10.99 31.67
N ALA A 369 42.70 -11.71 32.40
CA ALA A 369 42.35 -13.01 32.97
C ALA A 369 41.30 -12.91 34.09
N GLY A 370 41.38 -11.88 34.94
CA GLY A 370 40.39 -11.61 35.97
C GLY A 370 39.03 -11.24 35.37
N GLU A 371 39.03 -10.40 34.32
CA GLU A 371 37.82 -10.08 33.55
C GLU A 371 37.22 -11.33 32.90
N ALA A 372 38.04 -12.19 32.29
CA ALA A 372 37.58 -13.44 31.67
C ALA A 372 36.92 -14.38 32.69
N LEU A 373 37.50 -14.53 33.88
CA LEU A 373 36.93 -15.38 34.94
C LEU A 373 35.60 -14.82 35.45
N HIS A 374 35.52 -13.51 35.66
CA HIS A 374 34.27 -12.86 36.07
C HIS A 374 33.18 -13.02 35.00
N ALA A 375 33.51 -12.79 33.73
CA ALA A 375 32.59 -13.01 32.61
C ALA A 375 32.10 -14.47 32.52
N VAL A 376 32.95 -15.45 32.87
CA VAL A 376 32.54 -16.86 32.94
C VAL A 376 31.54 -17.10 34.07
N GLU A 377 31.74 -16.50 35.24
CA GLU A 377 30.82 -16.61 36.37
C GLU A 377 29.45 -16.01 36.05
N GLU A 378 29.41 -14.85 35.40
CA GLU A 378 28.18 -14.20 34.94
C GLU A 378 27.48 -15.02 33.85
N ALA A 379 28.22 -15.50 32.85
CA ALA A 379 27.67 -16.34 31.78
C ALA A 379 27.08 -17.66 32.31
N ARG A 380 27.63 -18.21 33.41
CA ARG A 380 27.11 -19.41 34.07
C ARG A 380 25.72 -19.20 34.70
N GLN A 381 25.35 -17.96 35.03
CA GLN A 381 23.98 -17.66 35.49
C GLN A 381 22.94 -17.88 34.38
N VAL A 382 23.36 -17.87 33.12
CA VAL A 382 22.49 -18.11 31.95
C VAL A 382 22.52 -19.58 31.53
N CYS A 383 23.70 -20.20 31.51
CA CYS A 383 23.88 -21.60 31.14
C CYS A 383 25.13 -22.18 31.81
N ASP A 384 25.00 -23.35 32.46
CA ASP A 384 26.13 -24.03 33.11
C ASP A 384 27.34 -24.22 32.20
N ARG A 385 27.09 -24.43 30.90
CA ARG A 385 28.11 -24.63 29.88
C ARG A 385 28.49 -23.29 29.24
N VAL A 386 29.69 -22.81 29.54
CA VAL A 386 30.23 -21.55 29.01
C VAL A 386 31.34 -21.82 28.00
N LEU A 387 31.31 -21.04 26.91
CA LEU A 387 32.22 -21.13 25.78
C LEU A 387 33.15 -19.91 25.77
N LEU A 388 34.41 -20.17 25.45
CA LEU A 388 35.43 -19.19 25.11
C LEU A 388 35.61 -19.20 23.61
N GLU A 389 35.64 -18.04 22.96
CA GLU A 389 35.79 -17.92 21.52
C GLU A 389 36.82 -16.85 21.17
N ALA A 390 37.64 -17.06 20.14
CA ALA A 390 38.61 -16.06 19.72
C ALA A 390 37.88 -14.81 19.20
N TYR A 391 38.31 -13.62 19.65
CA TYR A 391 37.73 -12.37 19.18
C TYR A 391 38.16 -12.08 17.73
N VAL A 392 37.18 -11.83 16.86
CA VAL A 392 37.42 -11.47 15.46
C VAL A 392 37.01 -10.01 15.24
N PRO A 393 37.96 -9.10 14.94
CA PRO A 393 37.63 -7.72 14.62
C PRO A 393 36.96 -7.64 13.24
N GLY A 394 35.94 -6.79 13.12
CA GLY A 394 35.25 -6.59 11.84
C GLY A 394 33.86 -6.00 12.01
N GLN A 395 33.09 -6.05 10.92
CA GLN A 395 31.68 -5.65 10.91
C GLN A 395 30.79 -6.88 11.16
N ASP A 396 29.82 -6.75 12.06
CA ASP A 396 28.77 -7.75 12.27
C ASP A 396 27.72 -7.64 11.14
N LEU A 397 27.73 -8.61 10.22
CA LEU A 397 26.80 -8.69 9.11
C LEU A 397 25.71 -9.72 9.41
N ARG A 398 24.47 -9.26 9.52
CA ARG A 398 23.28 -10.12 9.61
C ARG A 398 22.78 -10.44 8.22
N ILE A 399 22.71 -11.73 7.88
CA ILE A 399 22.24 -12.22 6.58
C ILE A 399 20.91 -12.94 6.77
N VAL A 400 19.93 -12.63 5.92
CA VAL A 400 18.65 -13.34 5.86
C VAL A 400 18.67 -14.27 4.64
N VAL A 401 18.49 -15.56 4.89
CA VAL A 401 18.42 -16.60 3.86
C VAL A 401 17.02 -17.19 3.84
N ILE A 402 16.38 -17.19 2.66
CA ILE A 402 15.05 -17.76 2.45
C ILE A 402 15.14 -18.66 1.23
N ASP A 403 14.69 -19.91 1.36
CA ASP A 403 14.70 -20.91 0.27
C ASP A 403 16.09 -21.12 -0.38
N GLY A 404 17.16 -20.99 0.41
CA GLY A 404 18.54 -21.12 -0.06
C GLY A 404 19.16 -19.84 -0.64
N ASP A 405 18.37 -18.78 -0.83
CA ASP A 405 18.85 -17.50 -1.39
C ASP A 405 19.06 -16.44 -0.31
N VAL A 406 20.14 -15.66 -0.46
CA VAL A 406 20.37 -14.46 0.37
C VAL A 406 19.46 -13.34 -0.11
N VAL A 407 18.43 -13.01 0.66
CA VAL A 407 17.41 -12.00 0.30
C VAL A 407 17.72 -10.61 0.85
N ALA A 408 18.48 -10.53 1.94
CA ALA A 408 18.86 -9.28 2.58
C ALA A 408 20.11 -9.46 3.44
N ALA A 409 20.87 -8.37 3.60
CA ALA A 409 21.95 -8.29 4.57
C ALA A 409 21.98 -6.90 5.22
N ALA A 410 22.35 -6.84 6.50
CA ALA A 410 22.43 -5.60 7.26
C ALA A 410 23.67 -5.58 8.15
N VAL A 411 24.39 -4.46 8.16
CA VAL A 411 25.51 -4.24 9.09
C VAL A 411 24.97 -3.70 10.41
N ARG A 412 25.32 -4.33 11.53
CA ARG A 412 24.96 -3.85 12.86
C ARG A 412 26.03 -2.89 13.37
N GLY A 413 25.63 -1.63 13.57
CA GLY A 413 26.45 -0.62 14.22
C GLY A 413 26.09 -0.46 15.71
N PRO A 414 27.03 -0.01 16.55
CA PRO A 414 26.70 0.42 17.90
C PRO A 414 25.76 1.65 17.86
N ALA A 415 24.95 1.81 18.90
CA ALA A 415 24.12 3.01 19.04
C ALA A 415 25.02 4.25 19.11
N GLY A 416 24.68 5.28 18.32
CA GLY A 416 25.43 6.53 18.26
C GLY A 416 24.54 7.67 17.79
N VAL A 417 24.89 8.89 18.19
CA VAL A 417 24.24 10.12 17.75
C VAL A 417 25.26 10.96 16.99
N LEU A 418 24.83 11.58 15.89
CA LEU A 418 25.60 12.58 15.18
C LEU A 418 24.92 13.93 15.42
N GLY A 419 25.60 14.84 16.12
CA GLY A 419 25.10 16.20 16.31
C GLY A 419 25.13 16.97 14.99
N ASP A 420 24.04 17.64 14.65
CA ASP A 420 23.89 18.48 13.47
C ASP A 420 24.13 19.98 13.73
N GLY A 421 24.35 20.36 14.99
CA GLY A 421 24.69 21.74 15.41
C GLY A 421 23.71 22.30 16.42
#